data_AF-A0AAE0A0H4-F1
#
_entry.id   AF-A0AAE0A0H4-F1
#
_cell.length_a   1.000
_cell.length_b   1.000
_cell.length_c   1.000
_cell.angle_alpha   90.00
_cell.angle_beta   90.00
_cell.angle_gamma   90.00
#
_symmetry.space_group_name_H-M   'P 1'
#
loop_
_entity.id
_entity.type
_entity.pdbx_description
1 polymer ?
#
loop_
_entity_poly.entity_id
_entity_poly.type
_entity_poly.pdbx_seq_one_letter_code
_entity_poly.pdbx_strand_id
1 'polypeptide(L)'
;MNMIRQGIAETLVFYYPFPGRLREGPDRKLSVDCTSECVVFIEADADVTLEQFGEALQPPFPCWEELLFDVPRSAEVLNCPLFLIQMINDLLRNISK
;
A
#
# COMPACT_ATOMS: atom_id res chain seq x y z
N MET A 1 -5.52 -1.29 14.41
CA MET A 1 -5.02 -2.12 13.28
C MET A 1 -6.08 -3.06 12.70
N ASN A 2 -6.73 -3.92 13.49
CA ASN A 2 -7.62 -4.96 12.95
C ASN A 2 -8.80 -4.39 12.12
N MET A 3 -9.38 -3.26 12.54
CA MET A 3 -10.47 -2.60 11.80
C MET A 3 -10.09 -2.14 10.39
N ILE A 4 -8.85 -1.66 10.18
CA ILE A 4 -8.41 -1.20 8.85
C ILE A 4 -8.25 -2.40 7.92
N ARG A 5 -7.58 -3.47 8.39
CA ARG A 5 -7.43 -4.71 7.63
C ARG A 5 -8.79 -5.34 7.29
N GLN A 6 -9.72 -5.36 8.25
CA GLN A 6 -11.08 -5.84 8.03
C GLN A 6 -11.84 -4.98 7.01
N GLY A 7 -11.81 -3.65 7.15
CA GLY A 7 -12.46 -2.75 6.22
C GLY A 7 -11.93 -2.89 4.78
N ILE A 8 -10.62 -3.09 4.63
CA ILE A 8 -10.01 -3.42 3.33
C ILE A 8 -10.57 -4.75 2.81
N ALA A 9 -10.55 -5.82 3.61
CA ALA A 9 -11.04 -7.13 3.18
C ALA A 9 -12.51 -7.09 2.72
N GLU A 10 -13.38 -6.39 3.45
CA GLU A 10 -14.78 -6.19 3.08
C GLU A 10 -14.92 -5.37 1.79
N THR A 11 -14.09 -4.34 1.62
CA THR A 11 -14.08 -3.49 0.42
C THR A 11 -13.63 -4.26 -0.82
N LEU A 12 -12.66 -5.17 -0.71
CA LEU A 12 -12.14 -5.94 -1.84
C LEU A 12 -13.18 -6.89 -2.47
N VAL A 13 -14.29 -7.17 -1.79
CA VAL A 13 -15.45 -7.85 -2.41
C VAL A 13 -16.01 -7.03 -3.56
N PHE A 14 -16.10 -5.71 -3.37
CA PHE A 14 -16.61 -4.77 -4.38
C PHE A 14 -15.54 -4.38 -5.40
N TYR A 15 -14.27 -4.44 -5.00
CA TYR A 15 -13.11 -4.12 -5.83
C TYR A 15 -12.24 -5.35 -6.13
N TYR A 16 -12.91 -6.43 -6.51
CA TYR A 16 -12.33 -7.76 -6.74
C TYR A 16 -11.09 -7.82 -7.65
N PRO A 17 -10.87 -6.91 -8.63
CA PRO A 17 -9.62 -6.94 -9.41
C PRO A 17 -8.36 -6.54 -8.64
N PHE A 18 -8.45 -5.69 -7.61
CA PHE A 18 -7.28 -5.18 -6.88
C PHE A 18 -6.42 -6.22 -6.16
N PRO A 19 -6.95 -7.32 -5.58
CA PRO A 19 -6.11 -8.41 -5.07
C PRO A 19 -5.34 -9.18 -6.16
N GLY A 20 -5.63 -8.98 -7.45
CA GLY A 20 -5.03 -9.70 -8.57
C GLY A 20 -3.63 -9.24 -8.96
N ARG A 21 -3.14 -9.78 -10.09
CA ARG A 21 -1.83 -9.45 -10.68
C ARG A 21 -1.97 -9.10 -12.14
N LEU A 22 -1.16 -8.15 -12.61
CA LEU A 22 -1.10 -7.86 -14.04
C LEU A 22 -0.39 -8.99 -14.78
N ARG A 23 -0.99 -9.49 -15.85
CA ARG A 23 -0.41 -10.49 -16.75
C ARG A 23 -0.44 -9.99 -18.19
N GLU A 24 0.56 -10.43 -18.95
CA GLU A 24 0.57 -10.26 -20.41
C GLU A 24 0.04 -11.54 -21.06
N GLY A 25 -1.01 -11.39 -21.86
CA GLY A 25 -1.60 -12.44 -22.68
C GLY A 25 -1.14 -12.38 -24.14
N PRO A 26 -1.83 -13.12 -25.03
CA PRO A 26 -1.59 -13.05 -26.48
C PRO A 26 -1.69 -11.62 -27.02
N ASP A 27 -0.92 -11.32 -28.07
CA ASP A 27 -0.85 -10.01 -28.70
C ASP A 27 -0.48 -8.86 -27.73
N ARG A 28 0.26 -9.18 -26.67
CA ARG A 28 0.69 -8.23 -25.62
C ARG A 28 -0.48 -7.58 -24.87
N LYS A 29 -1.65 -8.20 -24.90
CA LYS A 29 -2.82 -7.69 -24.19
C LYS A 29 -2.63 -7.87 -22.69
N LEU A 30 -2.74 -6.79 -21.94
CA LEU A 30 -2.68 -6.83 -20.48
C LEU A 30 -4.04 -7.23 -19.90
N SER A 31 -4.02 -8.12 -18.92
CA SER A 31 -5.19 -8.53 -18.15
C SER A 31 -4.85 -8.62 -16.66
N VAL A 32 -5.89 -8.56 -15.83
CA VAL A 32 -5.76 -8.82 -14.40
C VAL A 32 -6.13 -10.27 -14.15
N ASP A 33 -5.14 -11.04 -13.71
CA ASP A 33 -5.33 -12.37 -13.17
C ASP A 33 -5.86 -12.22 -11.73
N CYS A 34 -7.18 -12.32 -11.60
CA CYS A 34 -7.88 -12.18 -10.33
C CYS A 34 -7.84 -13.51 -9.58
N THR A 35 -6.63 -13.90 -9.17
CA THR A 35 -6.41 -14.97 -8.21
C THR A 35 -6.92 -14.52 -6.83
N SER A 36 -7.23 -15.47 -5.94
CA SER A 36 -7.57 -15.17 -4.53
C SER A 36 -6.34 -14.71 -3.72
N GLU A 37 -5.33 -14.15 -4.37
CA GLU A 37 -4.17 -13.54 -3.72
C GLU A 37 -4.62 -12.28 -2.95
N CYS A 38 -3.82 -11.85 -1.97
CA CYS A 38 -4.17 -10.69 -1.16
C CYS A 38 -3.45 -9.43 -1.66
N VAL A 39 -4.04 -8.27 -1.34
CA VAL A 39 -3.34 -6.98 -1.41
C VAL A 39 -2.20 -6.95 -0.41
N VAL A 40 -1.18 -6.13 -0.68
CA VAL A 40 -0.07 -5.95 0.26
C VAL A 40 -0.44 -4.86 1.25
N PHE A 41 -0.43 -5.19 2.54
CA PHE A 41 -0.63 -4.24 3.63
C PHE A 41 0.61 -4.18 4.51
N ILE A 42 1.20 -3.00 4.60
CA ILE A 42 2.45 -2.74 5.31
C ILE A 42 2.15 -1.84 6.50
N GLU A 43 2.77 -2.16 7.61
CA GLU A 43 2.73 -1.39 8.82
C GLU A 43 4.15 -0.97 9.14
N ALA A 44 4.34 0.33 9.34
CA ALA A 44 5.65 0.92 9.64
C ALA A 44 5.48 1.92 10.77
N ASP A 45 6.55 2.11 11.54
CA ASP A 45 6.63 3.16 12.56
C ASP A 45 7.69 4.16 12.11
N ALA A 46 7.42 5.46 12.32
CA ALA A 46 8.35 6.52 12.01
C ALA A 46 8.50 7.47 13.21
N ASP A 47 9.73 7.95 13.44
CA ASP A 47 10.05 8.90 14.51
C ASP A 47 9.81 10.35 14.06
N VAL A 48 8.67 10.57 13.42
CA VAL A 48 8.21 11.85 12.90
C VAL A 48 6.71 11.98 13.12
N THR A 49 6.25 13.21 13.34
CA THR A 49 4.83 13.53 13.48
C THR A 49 4.29 14.08 12.16
N LEU A 50 2.96 14.03 12.01
CA LEU A 50 2.30 14.56 10.83
C LEU A 50 2.51 16.08 10.68
N GLU A 51 2.55 16.80 11.80
CA GLU A 51 2.75 18.25 11.86
C GLU A 51 4.12 18.68 11.35
N GLN A 52 5.14 17.83 11.47
CA GLN A 52 6.48 18.10 10.93
C GLN A 52 6.50 18.19 9.39
N PHE A 53 5.46 17.67 8.72
CA PHE A 53 5.28 17.78 7.27
C PHE A 53 4.44 19.00 6.84
N GLY A 54 3.98 19.84 7.78
CA GLY A 54 3.16 21.01 7.51
C GLY A 54 1.67 20.70 7.30
N GLU A 55 0.89 21.69 6.85
CA GLU A 55 -0.57 21.56 6.72
C GLU A 55 -1.02 20.73 5.51
N ALA A 56 -0.17 20.56 4.50
CA ALA A 56 -0.50 19.85 3.27
C ALA A 56 0.59 18.85 2.90
N LEU A 57 0.31 17.56 3.16
CA LEU A 57 1.06 16.44 2.59
C LEU A 57 0.81 16.34 1.08
N GLN A 58 1.44 17.21 0.29
CA GLN A 58 1.45 17.10 -1.15
C GLN A 58 2.85 16.72 -1.62
N PRO A 59 2.99 15.74 -2.53
CA PRO A 59 4.27 15.47 -3.14
C PRO A 59 4.81 16.71 -3.89
N PRO A 60 6.12 16.99 -3.81
CA PRO A 60 7.11 16.30 -2.99
C PRO A 60 7.03 16.75 -1.52
N PHE A 61 6.99 15.80 -0.59
CA PHE A 61 7.14 16.08 0.84
C PHE A 61 8.46 15.47 1.38
N PRO A 62 9.01 16.00 2.48
CA PRO A 62 10.24 15.49 3.07
C PRO A 62 10.21 13.97 3.29
N CYS A 63 11.37 13.31 3.22
CA CYS A 63 11.51 11.91 3.62
C CYS A 63 10.68 10.90 2.80
N TRP A 64 10.18 11.25 1.61
CA TRP A 64 9.35 10.36 0.77
C TRP A 64 9.97 8.98 0.55
N GLU A 65 11.26 8.92 0.19
CA GLU A 65 11.98 7.66 -0.05
C GLU A 65 12.23 6.86 1.24
N GLU A 66 12.33 7.54 2.38
CA GLU A 66 12.57 6.91 3.69
C GLU A 66 11.27 6.38 4.31
N LEU A 67 10.15 7.03 4.01
CA LEU A 67 8.84 6.69 4.53
C LEU A 67 8.17 5.57 3.73
N LEU A 68 8.53 5.34 2.47
CA LEU A 68 7.91 4.30 1.64
C LEU A 68 8.73 3.02 1.64
N PHE A 69 8.07 1.92 1.96
CA PHE A 69 8.67 0.60 1.87
C PHE A 69 8.68 0.11 0.42
N ASP A 70 9.87 -0.18 -0.09
CA ASP A 70 10.03 -0.84 -1.39
C ASP A 70 9.67 -2.32 -1.28
N VAL A 71 8.49 -2.70 -1.78
CA VAL A 71 8.04 -4.08 -1.72
C VAL A 71 8.84 -4.93 -2.70
N PRO A 72 9.50 -6.01 -2.25
CA PRO A 72 10.18 -6.90 -3.18
C PRO A 72 9.23 -7.35 -4.29
N ARG A 73 9.66 -7.19 -5.55
CA ARG A 73 8.90 -7.53 -6.77
C ARG A 73 7.74 -6.58 -7.09
N SER A 74 7.62 -5.42 -6.46
CA SER A 74 6.68 -4.37 -6.90
C SER A 74 7.22 -3.43 -7.98
N ALA A 75 8.54 -3.44 -8.23
CA ALA A 75 9.16 -2.62 -9.27
C ALA A 75 8.91 -3.14 -10.71
N GLU A 76 8.42 -4.37 -10.85
CA GLU A 76 8.06 -4.96 -12.14
C GLU A 76 6.64 -4.57 -12.54
N VAL A 77 6.36 -4.51 -13.84
CA VAL A 77 5.00 -4.23 -14.36
C VAL A 77 4.12 -5.49 -14.32
N LEU A 78 4.70 -6.66 -14.57
CA LEU A 78 3.97 -7.93 -14.61
C LEU A 78 4.16 -8.68 -13.30
N ASN A 79 3.14 -9.43 -12.89
CA ASN A 79 3.14 -10.27 -11.68
C ASN A 79 3.34 -9.50 -10.36
N CYS A 80 3.28 -8.16 -10.38
CA CYS A 80 3.33 -7.33 -9.19
C CYS A 80 1.93 -7.14 -8.59
N PRO A 81 1.83 -6.93 -7.26
CA PRO A 81 0.57 -6.56 -6.63
C PRO A 81 0.01 -5.26 -7.24
N LEU A 82 -1.27 -5.26 -7.61
CA LEU A 82 -1.92 -4.07 -8.18
C LEU A 82 -2.24 -3.00 -7.12
N PHE A 83 -2.31 -3.41 -5.85
CA PHE A 83 -2.70 -2.54 -4.76
C PHE A 83 -1.84 -2.78 -3.52
N LEU A 84 -1.19 -1.72 -3.07
CA LEU A 84 -0.32 -1.67 -1.90
C LEU A 84 -0.84 -0.57 -0.99
N ILE A 85 -1.00 -0.90 0.29
CA ILE A 85 -1.39 0.04 1.33
C ILE A 85 -0.29 0.02 2.38
N GLN A 86 0.27 1.18 2.67
CA GLN A 86 1.18 1.35 3.79
C GLN A 86 0.56 2.29 4.80
N MET A 87 0.58 1.88 6.07
CA MET A 87 0.14 2.67 7.19
C MET A 87 1.36 2.95 8.07
N ILE A 88 1.67 4.24 8.23
CA ILE A 88 2.78 4.72 9.04
C ILE A 88 2.20 5.22 10.36
N ASN A 89 2.63 4.65 11.48
CA ASN A 89 2.33 5.19 12.80
C ASN A 89 3.44 6.17 13.22
N ASP A 90 3.05 7.23 13.89
CA ASP A 90 3.96 8.12 14.60
C ASP A 90 4.40 7.47 15.92
N LEU A 91 5.71 7.36 16.16
CA LEU A 91 6.23 6.76 17.39
C LEU A 91 5.83 7.54 18.67
N LEU A 92 5.52 8.83 18.56
CA LEU A 92 5.04 9.63 19.70
C LEU A 92 3.66 9.20 20.22
N ARG A 93 2.83 8.52 19.41
CA ARG A 93 1.58 7.91 19.88
C ARG A 93 1.81 6.81 20.91
N ASN A 94 2.97 6.13 20.87
CA ASN A 94 3.31 5.06 21.81
C ASN A 94 3.83 5.57 23.16
N ILE A 95 4.20 6.85 23.26
CA ILE A 95 4.62 7.49 24.53
C ILE A 95 3.41 8.11 25.27
N SER A 96 2.29 8.29 24.55
CA SER A 96 1.08 8.95 25.06
C SER A 96 -0.02 7.99 25.54
N LYS A 97 0.28 6.70 25.70
CA LYS A 97 -0.64 5.68 26.24
C LYS A 97 -0.05 4.94 27.42
#